data_AF-A0A1S1QEH0-F1
#
_entry.id   AF-A0A1S1QEH0-F1
#
_cell.length_a   1.000
_cell.length_b   1.000
_cell.length_c   1.000
_cell.angle_alpha   90.00
_cell.angle_beta   90.00
_cell.angle_gamma   90.00
#
_symmetry.space_group_name_H-M   'P 1'
#
loop_
_entity.id
_entity.type
_entity.pdbx_description
1 polymer ?
#
loop_
_entity_poly.entity_id
_entity_poly.type
_entity_poly.pdbx_seq_one_letter_code
_entity_poly.pdbx_strand_id
1 'polypeptide(L)'
;MHVSDVTGRVLIELREAGDYPDNPFLNAADLVPFFPDGCPDDAPTDWPHDTVDYEAPHASTICPHCVESWRADHRVSQPRTVPAGTPLSLHFPWVAPQPVPATPAGNGARPADGTDPQPAGPSA
;
A
#
# COMPACT_ATOMS: atom_id res chain seq x y z
N MET A 1 -12.10 -5.83 26.59
CA MET A 1 -10.99 -6.57 25.93
C MET A 1 -9.79 -5.66 25.91
N HIS A 2 -8.59 -6.15 26.21
CA HIS A 2 -7.37 -5.34 26.12
C HIS A 2 -6.82 -5.38 24.70
N VAL A 3 -6.21 -4.29 24.22
CA VAL A 3 -5.70 -4.20 22.84
C VAL A 3 -4.68 -5.31 22.52
N SER A 4 -3.88 -5.73 23.51
CA SER A 4 -2.90 -6.81 23.36
C SER A 4 -3.51 -8.17 23.03
N ASP A 5 -4.79 -8.36 23.37
CA ASP A 5 -5.55 -9.59 23.14
C ASP A 5 -6.14 -9.64 21.73
N VAL A 6 -6.15 -8.49 21.04
CA VAL A 6 -6.62 -8.39 19.65
C VAL A 6 -5.57 -8.99 18.74
N THR A 7 -5.77 -10.27 18.39
CA THR A 7 -4.85 -11.06 17.56
C THR A 7 -5.35 -11.28 16.14
N GLY A 8 -6.60 -10.93 15.83
CA GLY A 8 -7.11 -10.97 14.46
C GLY A 8 -6.59 -9.79 13.63
N ARG A 9 -6.10 -10.07 12.41
CA ARG A 9 -5.67 -9.07 11.44
C ARG A 9 -6.23 -9.37 10.06
N VAL A 10 -6.52 -8.32 9.31
CA VAL A 10 -6.77 -8.37 7.87
C VAL A 10 -5.89 -7.35 7.16
N LEU A 11 -5.44 -7.69 5.97
CA LEU A 11 -4.79 -6.75 5.07
C LEU A 11 -5.88 -6.10 4.21
N ILE A 12 -5.84 -4.78 4.11
CA ILE A 12 -6.68 -3.99 3.22
C ILE A 12 -5.82 -3.25 2.20
N GLU A 13 -6.28 -3.23 0.96
CA GLU A 13 -5.72 -2.45 -0.14
C GLU A 13 -6.87 -1.70 -0.79
N LEU A 14 -6.81 -0.37 -0.88
CA LEU A 14 -7.79 0.37 -1.68
C LEU A 14 -7.62 -0.01 -3.15
N ARG A 15 -8.71 -0.37 -3.83
CA ARG A 15 -8.66 -0.91 -5.21
C ARG A 15 -7.98 0.03 -6.20
N GLU A 16 -8.17 1.32 -5.99
CA GLU A 16 -7.70 2.41 -6.84
C GLU A 16 -6.47 3.13 -6.26
N ALA A 17 -5.90 2.69 -5.12
CA ALA A 17 -4.76 3.41 -4.54
C ALA A 17 -3.55 3.50 -5.49
N GLY A 18 -3.39 2.50 -6.38
CA GLY A 18 -2.35 2.51 -7.41
C GLY A 18 -2.52 3.60 -8.48
N ASP A 19 -3.71 4.19 -8.60
CA ASP A 19 -3.99 5.31 -9.50
C ASP A 19 -3.61 6.67 -8.86
N TYR A 20 -3.31 6.68 -7.55
CA TYR A 20 -2.97 7.87 -6.78
C TYR A 20 -1.69 7.69 -5.93
N PRO A 21 -0.55 7.26 -6.53
CA PRO A 21 0.66 6.93 -5.78
C PRO A 21 1.29 8.15 -5.08
N ASP A 22 1.00 9.37 -5.53
CA ASP A 22 1.51 10.61 -4.96
C ASP A 22 0.59 11.23 -3.89
N ASN A 23 -0.55 10.61 -3.58
CA ASN A 23 -1.45 11.12 -2.56
C ASN A 23 -0.88 10.77 -1.15
N PRO A 24 -0.45 11.76 -0.36
CA PRO A 24 0.19 11.50 0.94
C PRO A 24 -0.77 10.95 2.00
N PHE A 25 -2.08 10.94 1.71
CA PHE A 25 -3.11 10.41 2.60
C PHE A 25 -3.48 8.96 2.30
N LEU A 26 -2.93 8.35 1.25
CA LEU A 26 -3.24 6.97 0.85
C LEU A 26 -2.02 6.06 1.04
N ASN A 27 -2.18 5.04 1.88
CA ASN A 27 -1.23 3.94 1.97
C ASN A 27 -1.43 2.97 0.79
N ALA A 28 -0.35 2.27 0.42
CA ALA A 28 -0.42 1.18 -0.56
C ALA A 28 -1.23 -0.01 -0.01
N ALA A 29 -1.08 -0.27 1.29
CA ALA A 29 -1.88 -1.24 2.03
C ALA A 29 -1.88 -0.91 3.53
N ASP A 30 -2.85 -1.44 4.26
CA ASP A 30 -2.88 -1.38 5.73
C ASP A 30 -3.18 -2.76 6.31
N LEU A 31 -2.51 -3.12 7.40
CA LEU A 31 -2.92 -4.23 8.24
C LEU A 31 -3.74 -3.66 9.40
N VAL A 32 -5.00 -4.07 9.53
CA VAL A 32 -5.95 -3.51 10.51
C VAL A 32 -6.53 -4.61 11.41
N PRO A 33 -7.02 -4.26 12.62
CA PRO A 33 -7.58 -5.25 13.54
C PRO A 33 -8.87 -5.88 13.01
N PHE A 34 -8.96 -7.21 13.19
CA PHE A 34 -10.14 -8.00 12.87
C PHE A 34 -10.79 -8.56 14.14
N PHE A 35 -12.09 -8.34 14.30
CA PHE A 35 -12.89 -8.83 15.43
C PHE A 35 -13.88 -9.90 14.95
N PRO A 36 -13.70 -11.18 15.30
CA PRO A 36 -14.53 -12.26 14.78
C PRO A 36 -15.98 -12.20 15.29
N ASP A 37 -16.19 -11.67 16.49
CA ASP A 37 -17.50 -11.61 17.15
C ASP A 37 -18.31 -10.36 16.80
N GLY A 38 -17.74 -9.44 16.02
CA GLY A 38 -18.32 -8.13 15.71
C GLY A 38 -17.36 -6.99 16.06
N CYS A 39 -17.51 -5.84 15.38
CA CYS A 39 -16.77 -4.64 15.77
C CYS A 39 -17.29 -4.21 17.14
N PRO A 40 -16.39 -3.91 18.11
CA PRO A 40 -16.84 -3.48 19.43
C PRO A 40 -17.58 -2.15 19.33
N ASP A 41 -18.49 -1.85 20.26
CA ASP A 41 -19.16 -0.54 20.29
C ASP A 41 -18.20 0.55 20.80
N ASP A 42 -17.36 0.20 21.77
CA ASP A 42 -16.37 1.07 22.40
C ASP A 42 -14.94 0.62 22.06
N ALA A 43 -13.99 1.56 22.15
CA ALA A 43 -12.58 1.25 22.00
C ALA A 43 -12.13 0.21 23.05
N PRO A 44 -11.45 -0.88 22.65
CA PRO A 44 -10.74 -1.75 23.57
C PRO A 44 -9.83 -0.99 24.55
N THR A 45 -9.60 -1.56 25.73
CA THR A 45 -8.70 -0.98 26.73
C THR A 45 -7.30 -0.83 26.15
N ASP A 46 -6.67 0.32 26.43
CA ASP A 46 -5.35 0.72 25.94
C ASP A 46 -5.26 0.86 24.40
N TRP A 47 -6.38 1.22 23.76
CA TRP A 47 -6.37 1.62 22.36
C TRP A 47 -5.36 2.75 22.11
N PRO A 48 -4.50 2.65 21.09
CA PRO A 48 -3.44 3.62 20.84
C PRO A 48 -4.01 4.87 20.14
N HIS A 49 -4.76 5.68 20.89
CA HIS A 49 -5.41 6.90 20.40
C HIS A 49 -4.46 7.94 19.81
N ASP A 50 -3.16 7.81 20.05
CA ASP A 50 -2.11 8.66 19.47
C ASP A 50 -1.74 8.30 18.03
N THR A 51 -2.07 7.08 17.60
CA THR A 51 -1.69 6.56 16.27
C THR A 51 -2.88 6.04 15.47
N VAL A 52 -3.98 5.65 16.12
CA VAL A 52 -5.19 5.14 15.47
C VAL A 52 -6.42 5.69 16.19
N ASP A 53 -7.19 6.54 15.51
CA ASP A 53 -8.45 7.04 16.05
C ASP A 53 -9.51 5.94 16.07
N TYR A 54 -10.15 5.77 17.23
CA TYR A 54 -11.35 4.95 17.37
C TYR A 54 -12.57 5.85 17.21
N GLU A 55 -12.93 6.19 15.97
CA GLU A 55 -14.03 7.13 15.71
C GLU A 55 -15.40 6.50 15.93
N ALA A 56 -15.58 5.29 15.40
CA ALA A 56 -16.82 4.53 15.50
C ALA A 56 -16.55 3.06 15.18
N PRO A 57 -17.46 2.16 15.59
CA PRO A 57 -17.49 0.80 15.06
C PRO A 57 -17.46 0.86 13.53
N HIS A 58 -16.67 -0.03 12.91
CA HIS A 58 -16.57 -0.17 11.44
C HIS A 58 -15.75 0.89 10.68
N ALA A 59 -15.28 1.97 11.34
CA ALA A 59 -14.44 2.99 10.70
C ALA A 59 -12.96 2.56 10.65
N SER A 60 -12.43 2.10 11.78
CA SER A 60 -11.02 1.68 11.94
C SER A 60 -10.87 0.20 12.34
N THR A 61 -11.96 -0.56 12.32
CA THR A 61 -12.00 -1.99 12.66
C THR A 61 -12.85 -2.78 11.67
N ILE A 62 -12.50 -4.05 11.46
CA ILE A 62 -13.25 -4.93 10.54
C ILE A 62 -13.77 -6.16 11.30
N CYS A 63 -15.02 -6.53 11.03
CA CYS A 63 -15.62 -7.80 11.48
C CYS A 63 -16.23 -8.55 10.27
N PRO A 64 -16.71 -9.80 10.42
CA PRO A 64 -17.28 -10.56 9.31
C PRO A 64 -18.38 -9.83 8.52
N HIS A 65 -19.20 -9.01 9.20
CA HIS A 65 -20.28 -8.25 8.56
C HIS A 65 -19.75 -7.05 7.75
N CYS A 66 -18.66 -6.41 8.22
CA CYS A 66 -18.04 -5.29 7.52
C CYS A 66 -17.33 -5.71 6.24
N VAL A 67 -16.79 -6.94 6.19
CA VAL A 67 -15.96 -7.40 5.07
C VAL A 67 -16.67 -7.22 3.74
N GLU A 68 -17.97 -7.48 3.66
CA GLU A 68 -18.74 -7.30 2.43
C GLU A 68 -18.84 -5.83 2.02
N SER A 69 -19.14 -4.93 2.98
CA SER A 69 -19.24 -3.49 2.71
C SER A 69 -17.89 -2.90 2.30
N TRP A 70 -16.82 -3.26 3.00
CA TRP A 70 -15.45 -2.81 2.71
C TRP A 70 -14.96 -3.28 1.33
N ARG A 71 -15.44 -4.43 0.85
CA ARG A 71 -15.03 -4.99 -0.45
C ARG A 71 -15.52 -4.19 -1.65
N ALA A 72 -16.44 -3.24 -1.47
CA ALA A 72 -16.83 -2.28 -2.49
C ALA A 72 -15.61 -1.50 -2.97
N ASP A 73 -14.89 -0.89 -2.04
CA ASP A 73 -13.77 0.02 -2.35
C ASP A 73 -12.39 -0.63 -2.14
N HIS A 74 -12.32 -1.69 -1.31
CA HIS A 74 -11.07 -2.32 -0.91
C HIS A 74 -10.96 -3.79 -1.37
N ARG A 75 -9.73 -4.29 -1.48
CA ARG A 75 -9.40 -5.71 -1.44
C ARG A 75 -9.09 -6.06 0.02
N VAL A 76 -9.90 -6.96 0.59
CA VAL A 76 -9.76 -7.38 2.00
C VAL A 76 -9.33 -8.84 2.04
N SER A 77 -8.19 -9.12 2.67
CA SER A 77 -7.68 -10.49 2.83
C SER A 77 -8.58 -11.34 3.72
N GLN A 78 -8.33 -12.66 3.72
CA GLN A 78 -8.85 -13.50 4.80
C GLN A 78 -8.21 -13.08 6.14
N PRO A 79 -8.94 -13.17 7.26
CA PRO A 79 -8.38 -12.92 8.58
C PRO A 79 -7.23 -13.87 8.90
N ARG A 80 -6.22 -13.35 9.59
CA ARG A 80 -5.07 -14.09 10.10
C ARG A 80 -4.88 -13.79 11.58
N THR A 81 -4.46 -14.80 12.34
CA THR A 81 -4.04 -14.61 13.73
C THR A 81 -2.58 -14.20 13.76
N VAL A 82 -2.28 -13.12 14.50
CA VAL A 82 -0.92 -12.67 14.81
C VAL A 82 -0.61 -12.86 16.30
N PRO A 83 0.67 -12.88 16.72
CA PRO A 83 1.02 -12.97 18.13
C PRO A 83 0.43 -11.82 18.97
N ALA A 84 0.12 -12.10 20.23
CA ALA A 84 -0.30 -11.07 21.19
C ALA A 84 0.78 -9.99 21.34
N GLY A 85 0.36 -8.73 21.50
CA GLY A 85 1.27 -7.58 21.55
C GLY A 85 1.81 -7.11 20.18
N THR A 86 1.43 -7.76 19.07
CA THR A 86 1.65 -7.19 17.73
C THR A 86 0.94 -5.82 17.64
N PRO A 87 1.56 -4.79 17.05
CA PRO A 87 0.91 -3.50 16.83
C PRO A 87 -0.49 -3.67 16.23
N LEU A 88 -1.40 -2.80 16.66
CA LEU A 88 -2.80 -2.90 16.30
C LEU A 88 -3.02 -2.70 14.80
N SER A 89 -2.37 -1.66 14.26
CA SER A 89 -2.36 -1.32 12.85
C SER A 89 -0.94 -1.18 12.33
N LEU A 90 -0.70 -1.56 11.07
CA LEU A 90 0.53 -1.29 10.35
C LEU A 90 0.18 -0.65 9.01
N HIS A 91 0.81 0.48 8.71
CA HIS A 91 0.59 1.24 7.48
C HIS A 91 1.75 1.02 6.52
N PHE A 92 1.44 0.63 5.28
CA PHE A 92 2.44 0.42 4.23
C PHE A 92 2.33 1.55 3.20
N PRO A 93 3.12 2.62 3.32
CA PRO A 93 3.08 3.72 2.35
C PRO A 93 3.61 3.26 0.99
N TRP A 94 3.24 3.99 -0.07
CA TRP A 94 3.89 3.83 -1.37
C TRP A 94 5.39 4.08 -1.23
N VAL A 95 6.22 3.22 -1.83
CA VAL A 95 7.66 3.50 -1.95
C VAL A 95 7.79 4.70 -2.88
N ALA A 96 8.47 5.76 -2.45
CA ALA A 96 8.80 6.87 -3.35
C ALA A 96 9.45 6.29 -4.62
N PRO A 97 9.08 6.76 -5.83
CA PRO A 97 9.73 6.34 -7.05
C PRO A 97 11.25 6.47 -6.88
N GLN A 98 11.97 5.36 -6.91
CA GLN A 98 13.43 5.41 -6.93
C GLN A 98 13.82 6.19 -8.18
N PRO A 99 14.71 7.20 -8.09
CA PRO A 99 15.23 7.84 -9.28
C PRO A 99 15.79 6.75 -10.19
N VAL A 100 15.29 6.66 -11.42
CA VAL A 100 15.90 5.80 -12.44
C VAL A 100 17.36 6.24 -12.52
N PRO A 101 18.35 5.35 -12.30
CA PRO A 101 19.75 5.74 -12.40
C PRO A 101 19.94 6.41 -13.75
N ALA A 102 20.37 7.68 -13.73
CA ALA A 102 20.70 8.38 -14.96
C ALA A 102 21.71 7.51 -15.70
N THR A 103 21.32 7.00 -16.87
CA THR A 103 22.26 6.30 -17.75
C THR A 103 23.44 7.25 -17.90
N PRO A 104 24.68 6.86 -17.56
CA PRO A 104 25.82 7.73 -17.77
C PRO A 104 25.75 8.15 -19.24
N ALA A 105 25.71 9.46 -19.51
CA ALA A 105 25.86 9.96 -20.86
C ALA A 105 27.14 9.31 -21.38
N GLY A 106 26.98 8.37 -22.30
CA GLY A 106 28.10 7.60 -22.80
C GLY A 106 29.09 8.58 -23.39
N ASN A 107 30.25 8.69 -22.75
CA ASN A 107 31.44 9.35 -23.28
C ASN A 107 31.97 8.47 -24.43
N GLY A 108 31.15 8.28 -25.46
CA GLY A 108 31.48 7.58 -26.68
C GLY A 108 31.69 8.60 -27.77
N ALA A 109 32.74 9.41 -27.65
CA ALA A 109 33.33 10.03 -28.82
C ALA A 109 33.77 8.88 -29.74
N ARG A 110 32.95 8.59 -30.76
CA ARG A 110 33.29 7.63 -31.80
C ARG A 110 34.52 8.20 -32.52
N PRO A 111 35.67 7.51 -32.56
CA PRO A 111 36.77 7.95 -33.40
C PRO A 111 36.28 7.92 -34.85
N ALA A 112 36.52 9.03 -35.55
CA ALA A 112 36.30 9.15 -36.98
C ALA A 112 37.30 8.23 -37.68
N ASP A 113 36.87 7.00 -37.98
CA ASP A 113 37.57 6.15 -38.93
C ASP A 113 36.78 6.15 -40.23
N GLY A 114 37.44 6.64 -41.28
CA GLY A 114 36.88 6.80 -42.60
C GLY A 114 36.67 5.45 -43.30
N THR A 115 35.84 5.53 -44.36
CA THR A 115 35.70 4.64 -45.53
C THR A 115 34.28 4.05 -45.72
N ASP A 116 33.46 4.85 -46.43
CA ASP A 116 32.41 4.52 -47.45
C ASP A 116 31.15 3.68 -47.14
N PRO A 117 30.07 3.74 -47.97
CA PRO A 117 29.77 4.65 -49.10
C PRO A 117 28.39 5.37 -49.01
N GLN A 118 28.27 6.49 -49.74
CA GLN A 118 27.07 7.32 -49.88
C GLN A 118 25.98 6.62 -50.74
N PRO A 119 24.69 6.61 -50.34
CA PRO A 119 23.62 6.08 -51.18
C PRO A 119 23.31 7.04 -52.33
N ALA A 120 23.21 6.51 -53.55
CA ALA A 120 22.77 7.25 -54.73
C ALA A 120 21.33 7.75 -54.51
N GLY A 121 21.12 9.06 -54.72
CA GLY A 121 19.80 9.69 -54.69
C GLY A 121 18.90 9.22 -55.83
N PRO A 122 17.57 9.44 -55.74
CA PRO A 122 16.62 8.96 -56.72
C PRO A 122 16.71 9.77 -58.01
N SER A 123 16.76 9.09 -59.16
CA SER A 123 16.57 9.71 -60.47
C SER A 123 15.11 10.09 -60.68
N ALA A 124 14.89 11.31 -61.17
CA ALA A 124 13.67 11.74 -61.85
C ALA A 124 13.68 11.29 -63.32
#